data_AF-A0A926U172-F1
#
_entry.id   AF-A0A926U172-F1
#
_cell.length_a   1.000
_cell.length_b   1.000
_cell.length_c   1.000
_cell.angle_alpha   90.00
_cell.angle_beta   90.00
_cell.angle_gamma   90.00
#
_symmetry.space_group_name_H-M   'P 1'
#
loop_
_entity.id
_entity.type
_entity.pdbx_description
1 polymer ?
#
loop_
_entity_poly.entity_id
_entity_poly.type
_entity_poly.pdbx_seq_one_letter_code
_entity_poly.pdbx_strand_id
1 'polypeptide(L)' 'MNTKERLIKAIEKAPESRLEKVLSYLLFLETQEAEAIEAIENQEDLEDALIALEEVKTEGTVSWESLKSEVGL' A
#
# COMPACT_ATOMS: atom_id res chain seq x y z
N MET A 1 15.73 -22.68 18.41
CA MET A 1 14.69 -21.75 18.91
C MET A 1 14.59 -20.61 17.91
N ASN A 2 13.46 -20.47 17.22
CA ASN A 2 13.26 -19.41 16.21
C ASN A 2 12.99 -18.05 16.87
N THR A 3 12.97 -16.96 16.08
CA THR A 3 12.76 -15.59 16.58
C THR A 3 11.44 -15.46 17.33
N LYS A 4 10.37 -16.08 16.84
CA LYS A 4 9.04 -16.07 17.47
C LYS A 4 9.07 -16.73 18.87
N GLU A 5 9.69 -17.90 18.98
CA GLU A 5 9.85 -18.62 20.25
C GLU A 5 10.71 -17.86 21.27
N ARG A 6 11.74 -17.15 20.79
CA ARG A 6 12.55 -16.25 21.64
C ARG A 6 11.73 -15.08 22.16
N LEU A 7 10.89 -14.50 21.31
CA LEU A 7 10.01 -13.39 21.67
C LEU A 7 9.00 -13.80 22.74
N ILE A 8 8.32 -14.94 22.54
CA ILE A 8 7.34 -15.50 23.48
C ILE A 8 7.95 -15.69 24.87
N LYS A 9 9.14 -16.31 24.95
CA LYS A 9 9.84 -16.47 26.23
C LYS A 9 10.27 -15.15 26.86
N ALA A 10 10.60 -14.15 26.05
CA ALA A 10 11.04 -12.84 26.55
C ALA A 10 9.87 -12.03 27.13
N ILE A 11 8.67 -12.15 26.55
CA ILE A 11 7.47 -11.43 27.01
C ILE A 11 6.86 -12.07 28.25
N GLU A 12 6.94 -13.40 28.42
CA GLU A 12 6.37 -14.14 29.57
C GLU A 12 6.82 -13.63 30.96
N LYS A 13 8.03 -13.06 31.05
CA LYS A 13 8.61 -12.57 32.31
C LYS A 13 8.88 -11.07 32.30
N ALA A 14 8.48 -10.37 31.25
CA ALA A 14 8.71 -8.94 31.14
C ALA A 14 7.71 -8.16 32.01
N PRO A 15 8.12 -7.04 32.61
CA PRO A 15 7.17 -6.13 33.26
C PRO A 15 6.24 -5.51 32.20
N GLU A 16 4.99 -5.24 32.58
CA GLU A 16 3.95 -4.70 31.68
C GLU A 16 4.42 -3.45 30.93
N SER A 17 5.12 -2.53 31.61
CA SER A 17 5.66 -1.30 31.01
C SER A 17 6.68 -1.54 29.88
N ARG A 18 7.30 -2.72 29.83
CA ARG A 18 8.15 -3.14 28.72
C ARG A 18 7.31 -3.76 27.60
N LEU A 19 6.27 -4.52 27.94
CA LEU A 19 5.34 -5.12 26.98
C LEU A 19 4.61 -4.04 26.19
N GLU A 20 4.12 -3.00 26.85
CA GLU A 20 3.49 -1.84 26.21
C GLU A 20 4.39 -1.23 25.12
N LYS A 21 5.67 -0.99 25.44
CA LYS A 21 6.63 -0.43 24.48
C LYS A 21 6.89 -1.36 23.29
N VAL A 22 6.99 -2.66 23.55
CA VAL A 22 7.18 -3.65 22.49
C VAL A 22 5.95 -3.69 21.58
N LEU A 23 4.75 -3.69 22.15
CA LEU A 23 3.50 -3.66 21.40
C LEU A 23 3.38 -2.38 20.57
N SER A 24 3.64 -1.21 21.15
CA SER A 24 3.63 0.06 20.43
C SER A 24 4.60 0.05 19.25
N TYR A 25 5.79 -0.52 19.43
CA TYR A 25 6.77 -0.61 18.35
C TYR A 25 6.33 -1.56 17.24
N LEU A 26 5.73 -2.71 17.57
CA LEU A 26 5.20 -3.65 16.56
C LEU A 26 4.07 -3.02 15.76
N LEU A 27 3.11 -2.35 16.42
CA LEU A 27 2.01 -1.64 15.75
C LEU A 27 2.52 -0.51 14.84
N PHE A 28 3.57 0.19 15.28
CA PHE A 28 4.25 1.20 14.47
C PHE A 28 4.89 0.60 13.21
N LEU A 29 5.53 -0.56 13.30
CA LEU A 29 6.08 -1.25 12.14
C LEU A 29 4.99 -1.69 11.17
N GLU A 30 3.90 -2.27 11.66
CA GLU A 30 2.75 -2.65 10.82
C GLU A 30 2.17 -1.46 10.06
N THR A 31 2.07 -0.30 10.74
CA THR A 31 1.58 0.93 10.12
C THR A 31 2.53 1.43 9.04
N GLN A 32 3.84 1.45 9.31
CA GLN A 32 4.83 1.85 8.30
C GLN A 32 4.86 0.92 7.09
N GLU A 33 4.69 -0.40 7.28
CA GLU A 33 4.61 -1.34 6.15
C GLU A 33 3.39 -1.05 5.29
N ALA A 34 2.23 -0.77 5.90
CA ALA A 34 1.03 -0.38 5.17
C ALA A 34 1.22 0.94 4.40
N GLU A 35 1.77 1.97 5.04
CA GLU A 35 2.08 3.25 4.40
C GLU A 35 3.08 3.10 3.24
N ALA A 36 4.07 2.21 3.38
CA ALA A 36 5.03 1.95 2.32
C ALA A 36 4.39 1.26 1.10
N ILE A 37 3.45 0.34 1.33
CA ILE A 37 2.68 -0.29 0.25
C ILE A 37 1.80 0.76 -0.46
N GLU A 38 1.07 1.57 0.30
CA GLU A 38 0.22 2.63 -0.25
C GLU A 38 1.05 3.67 -1.03
N ALA A 39 2.26 4.00 -0.58
CA ALA A 39 3.15 4.90 -1.30
C ALA A 39 3.61 4.34 -2.65
N ILE A 40 3.79 3.02 -2.76
CA ILE A 40 4.11 2.34 -4.03
C ILE A 40 2.90 2.40 -4.96
N GLU A 41 1.71 2.04 -4.47
CA GLU A 41 0.47 2.09 -5.26
C GLU A 41 0.19 3.51 -5.78
N ASN A 42 0.33 4.52 -4.91
CA ASN A 42 0.15 5.93 -5.29
C ASN A 42 1.17 6.39 -6.36
N GLN A 43 2.40 5.85 -6.33
CA GLN A 43 3.41 6.17 -7.33
C GLN A 43 3.06 5.53 -8.68
N GLU A 44 2.61 4.27 -8.68
CA GLU A 44 2.14 3.57 -9.89
C GLU A 44 0.92 4.29 -10.50
N ASP A 45 -0.08 4.64 -9.68
CA ASP A 45 -1.26 5.39 -10.11
C ASP A 45 -0.90 6.75 -10.73
N LEU A 46 0.09 7.45 -10.16
CA LEU A 46 0.57 8.72 -10.69
C LEU A 46 1.25 8.54 -12.05
N GLU A 47 2.09 7.51 -12.19
CA GLU A 47 2.77 7.20 -13.46
C GLU A 47 1.77 6.86 -14.56
N ASP A 48 0.79 6.01 -14.26
CA ASP A 48 -0.28 5.65 -15.20
C ASP A 48 -1.11 6.86 -15.61
N ALA A 49 -1.47 7.73 -14.65
CA ALA A 49 -2.20 8.97 -14.95
C ALA A 49 -1.39 9.93 -15.84
N LEU A 50 -0.07 10.00 -15.64
CA LEU A 50 0.81 10.83 -16.47
C LEU A 50 0.96 10.27 -17.88
N ILE A 51 1.05 8.94 -18.03
CA ILE A 51 1.07 8.27 -19.34
C ILE A 51 -0.23 8.54 -20.09
N ALA A 52 -1.38 8.29 -19.46
CA ALA A 52 -2.69 8.53 -20.05
C ALA A 52 -2.88 10.01 -20.44
N LEU A 53 -2.38 10.94 -19.62
CA LEU A 53 -2.41 12.37 -19.94
C LEU A 53 -1.57 12.72 -21.18
N GLU A 54 -0.43 12.05 -21.38
CA GLU A 54 0.39 12.25 -22.57
C GLU A 54 -0.25 11.63 -23.82
N GLU A 55 -0.81 10.42 -23.71
CA GLU A 55 -1.59 9.78 -24.78
C GLU A 55 -2.77 10.65 -25.23
N VAL A 56 -3.47 11.30 -24.29
CA VAL A 56 -4.53 12.26 -24.61
C VAL A 56 -4.00 13.44 -25.44
N LYS A 57 -2.75 13.88 -25.24
CA LYS A 57 -2.18 14.98 -26.04
C LYS A 57 -1.79 14.53 -27.44
N THR A 58 -1.35 13.29 -27.61
CA THR A 58 -0.84 12.76 -28.88
C THR A 58 -1.94 12.11 -29.73
N GLU A 59 -2.78 11.29 -29.12
CA GLU A 59 -3.82 10.48 -29.77
C GLU A 59 -5.21 11.11 -29.63
N GLY A 60 -5.39 12.02 -28.67
CA GLY A 60 -6.67 12.66 -28.39
C GLY A 60 -7.58 11.79 -27.52
N THR A 61 -8.88 12.11 -27.54
CA THR A 61 -9.90 11.36 -26.79
C THR A 61 -11.10 11.07 -27.68
N VAL A 62 -11.82 9.98 -27.41
CA VAL A 62 -13.10 9.68 -28.04
C VAL A 62 -14.27 10.07 -27.15
N SER A 63 -15.44 10.34 -27.74
CA SER A 63 -16.66 10.51 -26.95
C SER A 63 -17.15 9.18 -26.41
N TRP A 64 -17.90 9.24 -25.31
CA TRP A 64 -18.48 8.06 -24.68
C TRP A 64 -19.48 7.34 -25.60
N GLU A 65 -20.25 8.09 -26.38
CA GLU A 65 -21.22 7.57 -27.35
C GLU A 65 -20.54 6.80 -28.49
N SER A 66 -19.40 7.31 -28.98
CA SER A 66 -18.59 6.63 -30.00
C SER A 66 -18.00 5.33 -29.46
N LEU A 67 -17.43 5.36 -28.24
CA LEU A 67 -16.86 4.17 -27.61
C LEU A 67 -17.91 3.08 -27.38
N LYS A 68 -19.08 3.44 -26.85
CA LYS A 68 -20.21 2.50 -26.66
C LYS A 68 -20.59 1.78 -27.94
N SER A 69 -20.74 2.55 -29.02
CA SER A 69 -21.07 2.01 -30.34
C SER A 69 -20.00 1.03 -30.85
N GLU A 70 -18.72 1.30 -30.57
CA GLU A 70 -17.59 0.45 -30.96
C GLU A 70 -17.54 -0.87 -30.17
N VAL A 71 -17.82 -0.83 -28.86
CA VAL A 71 -17.79 -2.02 -28.00
C VAL A 71 -19.13 -2.78 -27.92
N GLY A 72 -20.14 -2.33 -28.66
CA GLY A 72 -21.46 -2.98 -28.75
C GLY A 72 -22.38 -2.73 -27.55
N LEU A 73 -22.21 -1.58 -26.87
CA LEU A 73 -23.02 -1.11 -25.73
C LEU A 73 -23.96 0.04 -26.10
#